data_AF-A0A3D3GMQ8-F1
#
_entry.id   AF-A0A3D3GMQ8-F1
#
_cell.length_a   1.000
_cell.length_b   1.000
_cell.length_c   1.000
_cell.angle_alpha   90.00
_cell.angle_beta   90.00
_cell.angle_gamma   90.00
#
_symmetry.space_group_name_H-M   'P 1'
#
loop_
_entity.id
_entity.type
_entity.pdbx_description
1 polymer ?
#
loop_
_entity_poly.entity_id
_entity_poly.type
_entity_poly.pdbx_seq_one_letter_code
_entity_poly.pdbx_strand_id
1 'polypeptide(L)' 'IAAFGGGLGIGKAVASAMEAIGRQPEAHGKIMVTMIVGCALIEALTIYALIIAFMKLA' A
#
# COMPACT_ATOMS: atom_id res chain seq x y z
N ILE A 1 -2.10 14.14 -6.79
CA ILE A 1 -2.99 13.06 -7.31
C ILE A 1 -2.42 11.69 -6.98
N ALA A 2 -1.19 11.35 -7.43
CA ALA A 2 -0.58 10.05 -7.14
C ALA A 2 -0.51 9.71 -5.64
N ALA A 3 -0.01 10.63 -4.80
CA ALA A 3 0.04 10.42 -3.35
C ALA A 3 -1.34 10.17 -2.72
N PHE A 4 -2.40 10.81 -3.25
CA PHE A 4 -3.77 10.58 -2.78
C PHE A 4 -4.28 9.19 -3.17
N GLY A 5 -4.06 8.77 -4.42
CA GLY A 5 -4.41 7.42 -4.87
C GLY A 5 -3.63 6.33 -4.14
N GLY A 6 -2.32 6.53 -3.93
CA GLY A 6 -1.47 5.63 -3.16
C GLY A 6 -1.93 5.50 -1.71
N GLY A 7 -2.18 6.62 -1.04
CA GLY A 7 -2.68 6.65 0.33
C GLY A 7 -4.03 5.94 0.50
N LEU A 8 -4.97 6.15 -0.42
CA LEU A 8 -6.26 5.45 -0.42
C LEU A 8 -6.10 3.93 -0.64
N GLY A 9 -5.23 3.54 -1.58
CA GLY A 9 -4.96 2.13 -1.88
C GLY A 9 -4.36 1.41 -0.67
N ILE A 10 -3.33 1.99 -0.06
CA ILE A 10 -2.68 1.45 1.15
C ILE A 10 -3.67 1.42 2.31
N GLY A 11 -4.41 2.50 2.56
CA GLY A 11 -5.41 2.56 3.63
C GLY A 11 -6.44 1.43 3.52
N LYS A 12 -6.93 1.15 2.31
CA LYS A 12 -7.88 0.05 2.06
C LYS A 12 -7.22 -1.33 2.26
N ALA A 13 -6.00 -1.53 1.78
CA ALA A 13 -5.26 -2.79 1.95
C ALA A 13 -5.02 -3.10 3.43
N VAL A 14 -4.59 -2.10 4.21
CA VAL A 14 -4.34 -2.23 5.64
C VAL A 14 -5.63 -2.50 6.40
N ALA A 15 -6.71 -1.75 6.13
CA ALA A 15 -8.01 -2.00 6.78
C ALA A 15 -8.50 -3.43 6.55
N SER A 16 -8.45 -3.90 5.29
CA SER A 16 -8.86 -5.28 4.95
C SER A 16 -7.98 -6.34 5.62
N ALA A 17 -6.67 -6.09 5.73
CA ALA A 17 -5.77 -6.98 6.45
C ALA A 17 -6.09 -7.05 7.95
N MET A 18 -6.40 -5.90 8.59
CA MET A 18 -6.78 -5.87 10.00
C MET A 18 -8.09 -6.61 10.26
N GLU A 19 -9.09 -6.45 9.38
CA GLU A 19 -10.34 -7.21 9.46
C GLU A 19 -10.11 -8.71 9.30
N ALA A 20 -9.27 -9.11 8.36
CA ALA A 20 -8.94 -10.52 8.12
C ALA A 20 -8.20 -11.14 9.31
N ILE A 21 -7.25 -10.41 9.91
CA ILE A 21 -6.52 -10.84 11.11
C ILE A 21 -7.48 -10.94 12.30
N GLY A 22 -8.40 -10.00 12.46
CA GLY A 22 -9.41 -10.05 13.51
C GLY A 22 -10.32 -11.28 13.41
N ARG A 23 -10.61 -11.75 12.18
CA ARG A 23 -11.40 -12.97 11.94
C ARG A 23 -10.59 -14.25 12.12
N GLN A 24 -9.32 -14.26 11.70
CA GLN A 24 -8.43 -15.42 11.82
C GLN A 24 -7.04 -14.99 12.34
N PRO A 25 -6.86 -14.88 13.66
CA PRO A 25 -5.60 -14.39 14.25
C PRO A 25 -4.40 -15.29 13.93
N GLU A 26 -4.62 -16.60 13.84
CA GLU A 26 -3.59 -17.60 13.51
C GLU A 26 -2.96 -17.38 12.12
N ALA A 27 -3.70 -16.74 11.21
CA ALA A 27 -3.24 -16.45 9.85
C ALA A 27 -2.46 -15.12 9.74
N HIS A 28 -2.23 -14.40 10.85
CA HIS A 28 -1.59 -13.08 10.88
C HIS A 28 -0.35 -12.98 10.01
N GLY A 29 0.60 -13.91 10.17
CA GLY A 29 1.88 -13.85 9.44
C GLY A 29 1.70 -13.86 7.93
N LYS A 30 0.82 -14.74 7.42
CA LYS A 30 0.54 -14.84 5.98
C LYS A 30 -0.22 -13.61 5.47
N ILE A 31 -1.19 -13.10 6.23
CA ILE A 31 -1.95 -11.90 5.86
C ILE A 31 -1.01 -10.69 5.77
N MET A 32 -0.14 -10.48 6.76
CA MET A 32 0.81 -9.38 6.78
C MET A 32 1.79 -9.42 5.61
N VAL A 33 2.34 -10.60 5.27
CA VAL A 33 3.22 -10.76 4.11
C VAL A 33 2.51 -10.35 2.82
N THR A 34 1.28 -10.85 2.61
CA THR A 34 0.53 -10.56 1.39
C THR A 34 0.12 -9.08 1.31
N MET A 35 -0.27 -8.47 2.45
CA MET A 35 -0.58 -7.05 2.55
C MET A 35 0.64 -6.19 2.21
N ILE A 36 1.81 -6.48 2.77
CA ILE A 36 3.05 -5.72 2.53
C ILE A 36 3.44 -5.77 1.06
N VAL A 37 3.33 -6.94 0.41
CA VAL A 37 3.59 -7.06 -1.04
C VAL A 37 2.65 -6.16 -1.83
N GLY A 38 1.35 -6.16 -1.51
CA GLY A 38 0.38 -5.26 -2.14
C GLY A 38 0.71 -3.78 -1.92
N CYS A 39 1.02 -3.38 -0.69
CA CYS A 39 1.42 -2.01 -0.36
C CYS A 39 2.69 -1.58 -1.09
N ALA A 40 3.69 -2.47 -1.22
CA ALA A 40 4.93 -2.17 -1.94
C ALA A 40 4.69 -1.88 -3.43
N LEU A 41 3.76 -2.61 -4.06
CA LEU A 41 3.38 -2.36 -5.47
C LEU A 41 2.67 -1.03 -5.64
N ILE A 42 1.78 -0.66 -4.71
CA ILE A 42 1.11 0.64 -4.70
C ILE A 42 2.14 1.76 -4.51
N GLU A 43 3.06 1.58 -3.57
CA GLU A 43 4.06 2.59 -3.23
C GLU A 43 5.08 2.79 -4.36
N ALA A 44 5.45 1.74 -5.09
CA ALA A 44 6.33 1.84 -6.25
C ALA A 44 5.78 2.82 -7.31
N LEU A 45 4.47 2.76 -7.61
CA LEU A 45 3.83 3.69 -8.53
C LEU A 45 3.81 5.12 -7.99
N THR A 46 3.57 5.29 -6.69
CA THR A 46 3.60 6.60 -6.02
C THR A 46 5.00 7.22 -6.08
N ILE A 47 6.05 6.43 -5.86
CA ILE A 47 7.44 6.86 -5.96
C ILE A 47 7.81 7.22 -7.40
N TYR A 48 7.39 6.44 -8.40
CA TYR A 48 7.62 6.83 -9.80
C TYR A 48 6.97 8.16 -10.15
N ALA A 49 5.74 8.41 -9.68
CA ALA A 49 5.09 9.70 -9.88
C ALA A 49 5.83 10.84 -9.16
N LEU A 50 6.39 10.60 -7.97
CA LEU A 50 7.24 11.57 -7.25
C LEU A 50 8.52 11.89 -8.04
N ILE A 51 9.18 10.87 -8.59
CA ILE A 51 10.39 11.05 -9.41
C ILE A 51 10.07 11.93 -10.64
N ILE A 52 8.99 11.63 -11.36
CA ILE A 52 8.56 12.42 -12.52
C ILE A 52 8.24 13.87 -12.11
N ALA A 53 7.62 14.07 -10.94
CA ALA A 53 7.33 15.41 -10.44
C ALA A 53 8.61 16.22 -10.19
N PHE A 54 9.65 15.62 -9.58
CA PHE A 54 10.94 16.27 -9.41
C PHE A 54 11.67 16.51 -10.74
N MET A 55 11.61 15.56 -11.68
CA MET A 55 12.19 15.75 -13.02
C MET A 55 11.54 16.89 -13.81
N LYS A 56 10.26 17.19 -13.57
CA LYS A 56 9.57 18.32 -14.20
C LYS A 56 9.77 19.65 -13.47
N LEU A 57 10.18 19.61 -12.21
CA LEU A 57 10.41 20.79 -11.39
C LEU A 57 11.84 21.35 -11.55
N ALA A 58 12.80 20.47 -11.83
CA ALA A 58 14.19 20.81 -12.18
C ALA A 58 14.29 21.31 -13.64
#